data_AF-A0A9J6DF31-F1
#
_entry.id   AF-A0A9J6DF31-F1
#
_cell.length_a   1.000
_cell.length_b   1.000
_cell.length_c   1.000
_cell.angle_alpha   90.00
_cell.angle_beta   90.00
_cell.angle_gamma   90.00
#
_symmetry.space_group_name_H-M   'P 1'
#
loop_
_entity.id
_entity.type
_entity.pdbx_description
1 polymer ?
#
loop_
_entity_poly.entity_id
_entity_poly.type
_entity_poly.pdbx_seq_one_letter_code
_entity_poly.pdbx_strand_id
1 'polypeptide(L)'
;MITESCSFLKRKKLFVPTQHFMLFATQNPPGRYGGRKVLSRAFRNRFLELHFEELPPEELEEILQKRCSLPRSLSVKMVSVMTELQLRRRETGVFAGRHGYMTLRDLFRWAERYRRTPDPGGFFDWDQFLANEGYALLAGRVRRPQEAQLVAEVLCKKFKRQVDPGKLFSGVPCTVAPKGFEHLVWTADARRMAYLAAESTSV
;
A
#
# COMPACT_ATOMS: atom_id res chain seq x y z
N MET A 1 5.32 49.92 38.85
CA MET A 1 4.01 50.23 38.25
C MET A 1 4.24 50.73 36.84
N ILE A 2 3.73 49.98 35.84
CA ILE A 2 3.41 50.37 34.45
C ILE A 2 4.57 51.01 33.65
N THR A 3 5.22 50.31 32.72
CA THR A 3 4.71 50.15 31.35
C THR A 3 5.43 49.00 30.64
N GLU A 4 4.78 47.83 30.54
CA GLU A 4 5.12 46.86 29.50
C GLU A 4 4.69 47.45 28.16
N SER A 5 5.67 47.97 27.43
CA SER A 5 5.48 48.41 26.05
C SER A 5 5.37 47.17 25.17
N CYS A 6 4.12 46.79 24.92
CA CYS A 6 3.67 45.80 23.95
C CYS A 6 4.44 45.94 22.62
N SER A 7 5.40 45.03 22.37
CA SER A 7 6.16 44.96 21.12
C SER A 7 5.84 43.72 20.28
N PHE A 8 4.70 43.06 20.54
CA PHE A 8 4.27 41.84 19.83
C PHE A 8 3.42 42.10 18.57
N LEU A 9 3.41 43.31 18.02
CA LEU A 9 2.61 43.69 16.84
C LEU A 9 3.48 44.24 15.70
N LYS A 10 4.45 43.47 15.22
CA LYS A 10 5.08 43.72 13.92
C LYS A 10 5.32 42.43 13.15
N ARG A 11 4.30 41.99 12.41
CA ARG A 11 4.43 41.32 11.10
C ARG A 11 3.04 41.05 10.48
N LYS A 12 2.27 42.11 10.22
CA LYS A 12 1.26 42.04 9.14
C LYS A 12 1.99 42.26 7.82
N LYS A 13 2.62 41.21 7.28
CA LYS A 13 3.27 41.25 5.97
C LYS A 13 2.26 40.75 4.94
N LEU A 14 1.79 41.66 4.08
CA LEU A 14 1.01 41.28 2.91
C LEU A 14 1.96 40.68 1.89
N PHE A 15 1.69 39.45 1.45
CA PHE A 15 2.44 38.83 0.37
C PHE A 15 1.64 38.98 -0.91
N VAL A 16 2.20 39.71 -1.87
CA VAL A 16 1.66 39.78 -3.23
C VAL A 16 2.25 38.60 -4.01
N PRO A 17 1.41 37.76 -4.63
CA PRO A 17 1.89 36.67 -5.49
C PRO A 17 2.82 37.18 -6.59
N THR A 18 3.94 36.49 -6.81
CA THR A 18 4.83 36.77 -7.95
C THR A 18 4.24 36.20 -9.24
N GLN A 19 4.77 36.60 -10.40
CA GLN A 19 4.28 36.18 -11.72
C GLN A 19 4.32 34.65 -11.94
N HIS A 20 5.15 33.91 -11.19
CA HIS A 20 5.27 32.45 -11.27
C HIS A 20 4.54 31.71 -10.14
N PHE A 21 3.73 32.43 -9.33
CA PHE A 21 2.97 31.80 -8.27
C PHE A 21 1.70 31.13 -8.83
N MET A 22 1.55 29.84 -8.55
CA MET A 22 0.31 29.09 -8.81
C MET A 22 -0.10 28.34 -7.54
N LEU A 23 -1.39 28.43 -7.19
CA LEU A 23 -1.96 27.68 -6.07
C LEU A 23 -2.61 26.40 -6.58
N PHE A 24 -2.08 25.25 -6.16
CA PHE A 24 -2.70 23.95 -6.42
C PHE A 24 -3.37 23.44 -5.15
N ALA A 25 -4.56 22.86 -5.32
CA ALA A 25 -5.30 22.20 -4.26
C ALA A 25 -5.84 20.87 -4.79
N THR A 26 -5.76 19.82 -3.96
CA THR A 26 -6.28 18.50 -4.29
C THR A 26 -7.41 18.15 -3.33
N GLN A 27 -8.53 17.66 -3.85
CA GLN A 27 -9.62 17.14 -3.04
C GLN A 27 -10.01 15.75 -3.53
N ASN A 28 -10.05 14.78 -2.62
CA ASN A 28 -10.67 13.50 -2.92
C ASN A 28 -12.19 13.67 -3.06
N PRO A 29 -12.85 13.07 -4.07
CA PRO A 29 -14.28 13.23 -4.30
C PRO A 29 -15.12 12.99 -3.04
N PRO A 30 -16.09 13.86 -2.73
CA PRO A 30 -17.01 13.66 -1.60
C PRO A 30 -17.92 12.45 -1.84
N GLY A 31 -18.42 11.82 -0.76
CA GLY A 31 -19.40 10.73 -0.83
C GLY A 31 -18.85 9.30 -0.75
N ARG A 32 -17.56 9.06 -1.05
CA ARG A 32 -16.94 7.71 -0.90
C ARG A 32 -16.31 7.44 0.46
N TYR A 33 -15.96 8.48 1.21
CA TYR A 33 -15.37 8.40 2.54
C TYR A 33 -16.17 9.28 3.48
N GLY A 34 -16.81 8.68 4.49
CA GLY A 34 -17.60 9.40 5.49
C GLY A 34 -16.79 10.48 6.22
N GLY A 35 -17.46 11.55 6.65
CA GLY A 35 -16.85 12.60 7.47
C GLY A 35 -16.13 13.73 6.70
N ARG A 36 -16.17 13.76 5.36
CA ARG A 36 -15.60 14.87 4.57
C ARG A 36 -16.69 15.85 4.13
N LYS A 37 -16.55 17.12 4.54
CA LYS A 37 -17.46 18.21 4.12
C LYS A 37 -17.18 18.58 2.66
N VAL A 38 -18.24 18.82 1.89
CA VAL A 38 -18.15 19.34 0.52
C VAL A 38 -17.70 20.81 0.59
N LEU A 39 -16.76 21.20 -0.27
CA LEU A 39 -16.38 22.61 -0.40
C LEU A 39 -17.55 23.40 -0.98
N SER A 40 -17.80 24.60 -0.44
CA SER A 40 -18.87 25.46 -0.94
C SER A 40 -18.65 25.76 -2.41
N ARG A 41 -19.74 25.89 -3.17
CA ARG A 41 -19.68 26.23 -4.60
C ARG A 41 -18.88 27.52 -4.83
N ALA A 42 -19.07 28.53 -3.97
CA ALA A 42 -18.35 29.79 -4.04
C ALA A 42 -16.82 29.64 -3.89
N PHE A 43 -16.36 28.70 -3.06
CA PHE A 43 -14.93 28.45 -2.89
C PHE A 43 -14.37 27.66 -4.08
N ARG A 44 -15.12 26.66 -4.56
CA ARG A 44 -14.74 25.86 -5.73
C ARG A 44 -14.61 26.67 -7.01
N ASN A 45 -15.51 27.65 -7.21
CA ASN A 45 -15.45 28.58 -8.35
C ASN A 45 -14.18 29.43 -8.41
N ARG A 46 -13.34 29.46 -7.35
CA ARG A 46 -12.03 30.14 -7.36
C ARG A 46 -10.90 29.27 -7.92
N PHE A 47 -11.18 28.01 -8.23
CA PHE A 47 -10.23 27.04 -8.77
C PHE A 47 -10.71 26.52 -10.13
N LEU A 48 -9.77 26.12 -10.97
CA LEU A 48 -10.04 25.25 -12.11
C LEU A 48 -10.19 23.81 -11.58
N GLU A 49 -11.39 23.24 -11.65
CA GLU A 49 -11.64 21.86 -11.22
C GLU A 49 -11.18 20.88 -12.30
N LEU A 50 -10.23 20.00 -11.96
CA LEU A 50 -9.80 18.88 -12.78
C LEU A 50 -10.20 17.58 -12.10
N HIS A 51 -10.90 16.72 -12.83
CA HIS A 51 -11.28 15.38 -12.35
C HIS A 51 -10.32 14.36 -12.92
N PHE A 52 -9.64 13.64 -12.02
CA PHE A 52 -8.78 12.51 -12.38
C PHE A 52 -9.54 11.21 -12.17
N GLU A 53 -9.61 10.41 -13.22
CA GLU A 53 -10.19 9.06 -13.15
C GLU A 53 -9.18 8.06 -12.58
N GLU A 54 -9.64 6.82 -12.37
CA GLU A 54 -8.76 5.73 -11.96
C GLU A 54 -7.78 5.42 -13.11
N LEU A 55 -6.49 5.29 -12.79
CA LEU A 55 -5.44 4.98 -13.78
C LEU A 55 -5.74 3.66 -14.50
N PRO A 56 -5.61 3.59 -15.83
CA PRO A 56 -5.81 2.36 -16.56
C PRO A 56 -4.73 1.31 -16.17
N PRO A 57 -5.05 0.00 -16.24
CA PRO A 57 -4.12 -1.05 -15.86
C PRO A 57 -2.77 -0.96 -16.58
N GLU A 58 -2.76 -0.60 -17.86
CA GLU A 58 -1.56 -0.55 -18.69
C GLU A 58 -0.57 0.52 -18.20
N GLU A 59 -1.07 1.72 -17.84
CA GLU A 59 -0.27 2.78 -17.25
C GLU A 59 0.27 2.36 -15.88
N LEU A 60 -0.54 1.67 -15.08
CA LEU A 60 -0.09 1.20 -13.77
C LEU A 60 1.06 0.20 -13.90
N GLU A 61 0.99 -0.72 -14.87
CA GLU A 61 2.06 -1.64 -15.19
C GLU A 61 3.33 -0.91 -15.68
N GLU A 62 3.20 0.16 -16.47
CA GLU A 62 4.33 1.00 -16.89
C GLU A 62 4.99 1.70 -15.70
N ILE A 63 4.19 2.23 -14.78
CA ILE A 63 4.69 2.86 -13.56
C ILE A 63 5.44 1.84 -12.70
N LEU A 64 4.95 0.60 -12.57
CA LEU A 64 5.67 -0.46 -11.85
C LEU A 64 7.01 -0.79 -12.49
N GLN A 65 7.08 -0.87 -13.82
CA GLN A 65 8.33 -1.12 -14.53
C GLN A 65 9.34 -0.01 -14.27
N LYS A 66 8.94 1.24 -14.46
CA LYS A 66 9.84 2.40 -14.35
C LYS A 66 10.26 2.69 -12.90
N ARG A 67 9.31 2.65 -11.97
CA ARG A 67 9.54 3.08 -10.59
C ARG A 67 10.07 1.98 -9.69
N CYS A 68 9.69 0.73 -9.96
CA CYS A 68 10.08 -0.44 -9.16
C CYS A 68 11.07 -1.36 -9.89
N SER A 69 11.50 -1.01 -11.10
CA SER A 69 12.42 -1.84 -11.91
C SER A 69 11.91 -3.26 -12.16
N LEU A 70 10.59 -3.46 -12.12
CA LEU A 70 9.95 -4.75 -12.34
C LEU A 70 9.96 -5.12 -13.83
N PRO A 71 10.27 -6.36 -14.19
CA PRO A 71 10.02 -6.88 -15.53
C PRO A 71 8.53 -6.79 -15.90
N ARG A 72 8.25 -6.46 -17.17
CA ARG A 72 6.90 -6.35 -17.73
C ARG A 72 6.01 -7.54 -17.38
N SER A 73 6.55 -8.76 -17.50
CA SER A 73 5.82 -10.01 -17.21
C SER A 73 5.31 -10.07 -15.77
N LEU A 74 6.09 -9.57 -14.80
CA LEU A 74 5.72 -9.54 -13.39
C LEU A 74 4.77 -8.38 -13.09
N SER A 75 4.99 -7.20 -13.69
CA SER A 75 4.09 -6.05 -13.55
C SER A 75 2.66 -6.38 -13.98
N VAL A 76 2.50 -7.04 -15.13
CA VAL A 76 1.19 -7.48 -15.64
C VAL A 76 0.52 -8.44 -14.65
N LYS A 77 1.25 -9.43 -14.11
CA LYS A 77 0.69 -10.37 -13.11
C LYS A 77 0.22 -9.64 -11.86
N MET A 78 1.03 -8.72 -11.33
CA MET A 78 0.72 -7.96 -10.11
C MET A 78 -0.52 -7.06 -10.29
N VAL A 79 -0.61 -6.34 -11.41
CA VAL A 79 -1.78 -5.52 -11.72
C VAL A 79 -3.01 -6.39 -11.97
N SER A 80 -2.87 -7.54 -12.64
CA SER A 80 -3.98 -8.48 -12.84
C SER A 80 -4.52 -9.06 -11.52
N VAL A 81 -3.67 -9.30 -10.51
CA VAL A 81 -4.10 -9.67 -9.15
C VAL A 81 -4.92 -8.54 -8.52
N MET A 82 -4.43 -7.30 -8.59
CA MET A 82 -5.15 -6.15 -8.04
C MET A 82 -6.53 -5.98 -8.67
N THR A 83 -6.61 -6.05 -10.00
CA THR A 83 -7.87 -5.91 -10.75
C THR A 83 -8.86 -7.03 -10.40
N GLU A 84 -8.41 -8.28 -10.34
CA GLU A 84 -9.26 -9.42 -9.97
C GLU A 84 -9.78 -9.29 -8.54
N LEU A 85 -8.91 -8.93 -7.58
CA LEU A 85 -9.34 -8.73 -6.18
C LEU A 85 -10.37 -7.61 -6.08
N GLN A 86 -10.16 -6.50 -6.77
CA GLN A 86 -11.12 -5.39 -6.80
C GLN A 86 -12.46 -5.78 -7.43
N LEU A 87 -12.44 -6.59 -8.49
CA LEU A 87 -13.65 -7.12 -9.11
C LEU A 87 -14.45 -8.00 -8.14
N ARG A 88 -13.80 -9.00 -7.51
CA ARG A 88 -14.47 -9.90 -6.55
C ARG A 88 -15.05 -9.13 -5.36
N ARG A 89 -14.42 -8.03 -4.92
CA ARG A 89 -14.98 -7.20 -3.85
C ARG A 89 -16.27 -6.51 -4.28
N ARG A 90 -16.32 -5.97 -5.51
CA ARG A 90 -17.51 -5.29 -6.04
C ARG A 90 -18.73 -6.23 -6.06
N GLU A 91 -18.51 -7.50 -6.36
CA GLU A 91 -19.56 -8.53 -6.39
C GLU A 91 -20.08 -8.89 -4.98
N THR A 92 -19.19 -8.92 -3.98
CA THR A 92 -19.55 -9.34 -2.61
C THR A 92 -20.29 -8.29 -1.77
N GLY A 93 -20.37 -7.01 -2.20
CA GLY A 93 -21.26 -6.00 -1.60
C GLY A 93 -21.02 -5.58 -0.14
N VAL A 94 -20.08 -6.17 0.60
CA VAL A 94 -19.92 -5.91 2.04
C VAL A 94 -19.13 -4.62 2.30
N PHE A 95 -19.85 -3.51 2.56
CA PHE A 95 -19.60 -2.36 3.48
C PHE A 95 -18.17 -1.82 3.79
N ALA A 96 -17.13 -2.18 3.05
CA ALA A 96 -15.81 -1.56 3.13
C ALA A 96 -15.40 -1.12 1.72
N GLY A 97 -14.91 0.12 1.58
CA GLY A 97 -14.75 0.81 0.29
C GLY A 97 -14.08 0.02 -0.85
N ARG A 98 -14.20 0.53 -2.09
CA ARG A 98 -13.81 -0.11 -3.38
C ARG A 98 -12.47 -0.87 -3.40
N HIS A 99 -11.53 -0.53 -2.53
CA HIS A 99 -10.18 -1.12 -2.48
C HIS A 99 -9.97 -2.10 -1.31
N GLY A 100 -11.05 -2.67 -0.75
CA GLY A 100 -11.02 -3.44 0.50
C GLY A 100 -10.00 -4.59 0.56
N TYR A 101 -9.67 -5.22 -0.57
CA TYR A 101 -8.62 -6.25 -0.62
C TYR A 101 -7.24 -5.71 -0.97
N MET A 102 -7.17 -4.68 -1.82
CA MET A 102 -5.90 -4.16 -2.32
C MET A 102 -6.03 -2.71 -2.82
N THR A 103 -5.21 -1.83 -2.27
CA THR A 103 -5.05 -0.44 -2.71
C THR A 103 -3.84 -0.27 -3.63
N LEU A 104 -3.73 0.86 -4.35
CA LEU A 104 -2.50 1.22 -5.08
C LEU A 104 -1.27 1.23 -4.17
N ARG A 105 -1.44 1.64 -2.91
CA ARG A 105 -0.34 1.64 -1.93
C ARG A 105 0.16 0.22 -1.67
N ASP A 106 -0.74 -0.76 -1.61
CA ASP A 106 -0.38 -2.16 -1.41
C ASP A 106 0.34 -2.71 -2.63
N LEU A 107 -0.13 -2.36 -3.84
CA LEU A 107 0.56 -2.71 -5.08
C LEU A 107 1.99 -2.18 -5.11
N PHE A 108 2.18 -0.89 -4.79
CA PHE A 108 3.51 -0.29 -4.75
C PHE A 108 4.40 -0.89 -3.67
N ARG A 109 3.85 -1.18 -2.49
CA ARG A 109 4.61 -1.85 -1.42
C ARG A 109 5.02 -3.26 -1.82
N TRP A 110 4.16 -4.00 -2.51
CA TRP A 110 4.49 -5.33 -3.02
C TRP A 110 5.56 -5.26 -4.12
N ALA A 111 5.43 -4.33 -5.06
CA ALA A 111 6.41 -4.10 -6.11
C ALA A 111 7.78 -3.67 -5.56
N GLU A 112 7.76 -2.88 -4.50
CA GLU A 112 8.95 -2.39 -3.84
C GLU A 112 9.75 -3.51 -3.14
N ARG A 113 9.09 -4.61 -2.73
CA ARG A 113 9.78 -5.79 -2.20
C ARG A 113 10.69 -6.41 -3.24
N TYR A 114 10.22 -6.57 -4.48
CA TYR A 114 11.05 -7.01 -5.60
C TYR A 114 12.29 -6.12 -5.79
N ARG A 115 12.09 -4.80 -5.81
CA ARG A 115 13.18 -3.83 -6.03
C ARG A 115 14.27 -3.91 -4.95
N ARG A 116 13.89 -4.25 -3.72
CA ARG A 116 14.78 -4.30 -2.56
C ARG A 116 15.48 -5.64 -2.39
N THR A 117 14.94 -6.70 -2.99
CA THR A 117 15.57 -8.02 -2.97
C THR A 117 16.82 -7.97 -3.85
N PRO A 118 18.02 -8.18 -3.28
CA PRO A 118 19.24 -8.31 -4.07
C PRO A 118 19.08 -9.45 -5.07
N ASP A 119 19.73 -9.34 -6.24
CA ASP A 119 19.75 -10.43 -7.21
C ASP A 119 20.32 -11.69 -6.53
N PRO A 120 19.50 -12.74 -6.33
CA PRO A 120 19.94 -13.94 -5.63
C PRO A 120 20.97 -14.74 -6.43
N GLY A 121 21.15 -14.43 -7.73
CA GLY A 121 22.03 -15.17 -8.62
C GLY A 121 21.48 -16.57 -8.96
N GLY A 122 21.84 -17.07 -10.13
CA GLY A 122 21.40 -18.39 -10.59
C GLY A 122 19.90 -18.46 -10.91
N PHE A 123 19.34 -19.67 -10.84
CA PHE A 123 17.92 -19.89 -11.12
C PHE A 123 17.09 -19.54 -9.88
N PHE A 124 16.36 -18.42 -9.91
CA PHE A 124 15.46 -17.99 -8.85
C PHE A 124 14.02 -17.86 -9.34
N ASP A 125 13.09 -18.47 -8.60
CA ASP A 125 11.67 -18.44 -8.91
C ASP A 125 11.01 -17.15 -8.42
N TRP A 126 11.18 -16.08 -9.20
CA TRP A 126 10.58 -14.78 -8.93
C TRP A 126 9.05 -14.82 -8.84
N ASP A 127 8.41 -15.76 -9.56
CA ASP A 127 6.96 -15.93 -9.49
C ASP A 127 6.52 -16.47 -8.13
N GLN A 128 7.23 -17.49 -7.61
CA GLN A 128 6.95 -18.01 -6.27
C GLN A 128 7.25 -16.98 -5.19
N PHE A 129 8.38 -16.27 -5.31
CA PHE A 129 8.75 -15.20 -4.39
C PHE A 129 7.68 -14.10 -4.32
N LEU A 130 7.27 -13.56 -5.47
CA LEU A 130 6.25 -12.52 -5.49
C LEU A 130 4.88 -13.02 -5.04
N ALA A 131 4.49 -14.26 -5.36
CA ALA A 131 3.25 -14.84 -4.85
C ALA A 131 3.25 -14.90 -3.31
N ASN A 132 4.37 -15.34 -2.72
CA ASN A 132 4.56 -15.39 -1.28
C ASN A 132 4.52 -13.99 -0.64
N GLU A 133 5.26 -13.04 -1.20
CA GLU A 133 5.30 -11.66 -0.70
C GLU A 133 3.96 -10.94 -0.82
N GLY A 134 3.21 -11.22 -1.89
CA GLY A 134 1.88 -10.69 -2.10
C GLY A 134 0.90 -11.25 -1.07
N TYR A 135 0.97 -12.55 -0.79
CA TYR A 135 0.14 -13.18 0.24
C TYR A 135 0.45 -12.63 1.64
N ALA A 136 1.73 -12.53 2.02
CA ALA A 136 2.12 -11.97 3.30
C ALA A 136 1.56 -10.55 3.51
N LEU A 137 1.67 -9.69 2.49
CA LEU A 137 1.24 -8.30 2.55
C LEU A 137 -0.28 -8.13 2.58
N LEU A 138 -1.01 -8.94 1.79
CA LEU A 138 -2.45 -8.81 1.62
C LEU A 138 -3.21 -9.61 2.68
N ALA A 139 -2.91 -10.89 2.85
CA ALA A 139 -3.56 -11.74 3.85
C ALA A 139 -3.20 -11.33 5.29
N GLY A 140 -2.03 -10.70 5.51
CA GLY A 140 -1.62 -10.11 6.78
C GLY A 140 -2.59 -9.07 7.37
N ARG A 141 -3.39 -8.42 6.52
CA ARG A 141 -4.34 -7.37 6.94
C ARG A 141 -5.77 -7.87 7.14
N VAL A 142 -6.04 -9.03 6.56
CA VAL A 142 -7.37 -9.59 6.50
C VAL A 142 -7.70 -10.28 7.82
N ARG A 143 -8.86 -9.93 8.39
CA ARG A 143 -9.34 -10.51 9.65
C ARG A 143 -10.10 -11.82 9.45
N ARG A 144 -10.69 -12.02 8.27
CA ARG A 144 -11.54 -13.18 7.97
C ARG A 144 -10.75 -14.24 7.20
N PRO A 145 -10.74 -15.51 7.64
CA PRO A 145 -9.97 -16.56 6.96
C PRO A 145 -10.43 -16.79 5.51
N GLN A 146 -11.71 -16.60 5.21
CA GLN A 146 -12.26 -16.73 3.86
C GLN A 146 -11.67 -15.69 2.89
N GLU A 147 -11.47 -14.46 3.36
CA GLU A 147 -10.87 -13.39 2.57
C GLU A 147 -9.37 -13.66 2.33
N ALA A 148 -8.67 -14.31 3.28
CA ALA A 148 -7.27 -14.71 3.09
C ALA A 148 -7.15 -15.87 2.08
N GLN A 149 -8.08 -16.82 2.11
CA GLN A 149 -8.16 -17.90 1.13
C GLN A 149 -8.40 -17.36 -0.28
N LEU A 150 -9.32 -16.39 -0.44
CA LEU A 150 -9.56 -15.70 -1.71
C LEU A 150 -8.27 -15.07 -2.27
N VAL A 151 -7.48 -14.43 -1.42
CA VAL A 151 -6.18 -13.85 -1.81
C VAL A 151 -5.23 -14.94 -2.32
N ALA A 152 -5.11 -16.06 -1.61
CA ALA A 152 -4.29 -17.20 -2.04
C ALA A 152 -4.75 -17.77 -3.40
N GLU A 153 -6.06 -17.92 -3.60
CA GLU A 153 -6.63 -18.42 -4.85
C GLU A 153 -6.30 -17.50 -6.03
N VAL A 154 -6.47 -16.18 -5.86
CA VAL A 154 -6.17 -15.21 -6.92
C VAL A 154 -4.68 -15.19 -7.23
N LEU A 155 -3.80 -15.21 -6.21
CA LEU A 155 -2.36 -15.29 -6.41
C LEU A 155 -1.96 -16.56 -7.14
N CYS A 156 -2.50 -17.71 -6.73
CA CYS A 156 -2.26 -18.99 -7.39
C CYS A 156 -2.69 -18.98 -8.86
N LYS A 157 -3.87 -18.43 -9.15
CA LYS A 157 -4.39 -18.29 -10.52
C LYS A 157 -3.47 -17.42 -11.41
N LYS A 158 -2.97 -16.30 -10.90
CA LYS A 158 -2.20 -15.33 -11.70
C LYS A 158 -0.71 -15.66 -11.80
N PHE A 159 -0.11 -16.17 -10.73
CA PHE A 159 1.30 -16.54 -10.70
C PHE A 159 1.56 -18.00 -11.09
N LYS A 160 0.52 -18.85 -11.11
CA LYS A 160 0.64 -20.30 -11.33
C LYS A 160 1.53 -20.99 -10.30
N ARG A 161 1.52 -20.47 -9.06
CA ARG A 161 2.32 -20.93 -7.93
C ARG A 161 1.43 -21.07 -6.70
N GLN A 162 1.55 -22.18 -5.97
CA GLN A 162 0.81 -22.33 -4.73
C GLN A 162 1.50 -21.57 -3.60
N VAL A 163 0.71 -20.90 -2.77
CA VAL A 163 1.19 -20.27 -1.55
C VAL A 163 0.82 -21.15 -0.37
N ASP A 164 1.83 -21.60 0.38
CA ASP A 164 1.67 -22.36 1.61
C ASP A 164 1.99 -21.43 2.80
N PRO A 165 0.98 -20.95 3.54
CA PRO A 165 1.19 -20.05 4.67
C PRO A 165 2.06 -20.67 5.77
N GLY A 166 1.96 -21.99 5.98
CA GLY A 166 2.72 -22.71 7.01
C GLY A 166 4.21 -22.68 6.70
N LYS A 167 4.59 -22.97 5.45
CA LYS A 167 5.98 -22.88 4.99
C LYS A 167 6.48 -21.44 4.95
N LEU A 168 5.67 -20.52 4.45
CA LEU A 168 6.04 -19.11 4.27
C LEU A 168 6.54 -18.47 5.57
N PHE A 169 5.77 -18.61 6.66
CA PHE A 169 6.12 -18.00 7.95
C PHE A 169 7.08 -18.85 8.79
N SER A 170 7.40 -20.07 8.36
CA SER A 170 8.35 -20.94 9.07
C SER A 170 9.82 -20.58 8.84
N GLY A 171 10.12 -19.84 7.76
CA GLY A 171 11.49 -19.49 7.35
C GLY A 171 12.14 -18.34 8.12
N VAL A 172 11.41 -17.67 9.02
CA VAL A 172 12.02 -16.65 9.88
C VAL A 172 12.95 -17.38 10.85
N PRO A 173 14.23 -16.95 11.02
CA PRO A 173 15.15 -17.47 12.03
C PRO A 173 14.70 -17.02 13.44
N CYS A 174 13.49 -17.39 13.81
CA CYS A 174 12.89 -17.29 15.14
C CYS A 174 13.24 -18.52 15.99
N THR A 175 14.17 -19.38 15.56
CA THR A 175 14.57 -20.56 16.32
C THR A 175 15.51 -20.22 17.47
N VAL A 176 16.19 -19.07 17.42
CA VAL A 176 17.10 -18.62 18.48
C VAL A 176 16.44 -17.47 19.24
N ALA A 177 15.96 -17.76 20.45
CA ALA A 177 15.47 -16.72 21.33
C ALA A 177 16.60 -15.72 21.66
N PRO A 178 16.32 -14.40 21.72
CA PRO A 178 17.31 -13.43 22.16
C PRO A 178 17.87 -13.83 23.53
N LYS A 179 19.17 -13.58 23.76
CA LYS A 179 19.83 -13.93 25.02
C LYS A 179 19.05 -13.32 26.21
N GLY A 180 18.61 -14.16 27.15
CA GLY A 180 17.74 -13.77 28.27
C GLY A 180 16.24 -14.01 28.07
N PHE A 181 15.81 -14.45 26.88
CA PHE A 181 14.40 -14.72 26.55
C PHE A 181 14.15 -16.18 26.15
N GLU A 182 14.96 -17.11 26.64
CA GLU A 182 14.90 -18.56 26.31
C GLU A 182 13.57 -19.22 26.66
N HIS A 183 12.77 -18.61 27.54
CA HIS A 183 11.44 -19.05 27.91
C HIS A 183 10.36 -18.70 26.87
N LEU A 184 10.67 -17.89 25.86
CA LEU A 184 9.71 -17.51 24.83
C LEU A 184 9.52 -18.63 23.80
N VAL A 185 8.28 -19.10 23.69
CA VAL A 185 7.87 -20.08 22.67
C VAL A 185 7.32 -19.35 21.45
N TRP A 186 7.92 -19.58 20.30
CA TRP A 186 7.47 -19.00 19.03
C TRP A 186 6.25 -19.74 18.47
N THR A 187 5.06 -19.20 18.70
CA THR A 187 3.80 -19.64 18.08
C THR A 187 3.76 -19.29 16.59
N ALA A 188 2.86 -19.92 15.83
CA ALA A 188 2.68 -19.63 14.41
C ALA A 188 2.36 -18.15 14.15
N ASP A 189 1.51 -17.55 14.99
CA ASP A 189 1.16 -16.13 14.89
C ASP A 189 2.35 -15.22 15.25
N ALA A 190 3.16 -15.59 16.24
CA ALA A 190 4.36 -14.84 16.59
C ALA A 190 5.38 -14.84 15.43
N ARG A 191 5.57 -15.98 14.76
CA ARG A 191 6.43 -16.07 13.58
C ARG A 191 5.90 -15.24 12.41
N ARG A 192 4.59 -15.28 12.18
CA ARG A 192 3.92 -14.45 11.17
C ARG A 192 4.12 -12.96 11.47
N MET A 193 3.94 -12.53 12.73
CA MET A 193 4.20 -11.15 13.11
C MET A 193 5.67 -10.75 12.94
N ALA A 194 6.61 -11.61 13.33
CA ALA A 194 8.04 -11.37 13.15
C ALA A 194 8.43 -11.22 11.67
N TYR A 195 7.91 -12.09 10.80
CA TYR A 195 8.08 -11.97 9.35
C TYR A 195 7.61 -10.60 8.85
N LEU A 196 6.37 -10.23 9.19
CA LEU A 196 5.78 -8.97 8.74
C LEU A 196 6.49 -7.75 9.33
N ALA A 197 7.01 -7.86 10.56
CA ALA A 197 7.78 -6.81 11.21
C ALA A 197 9.14 -6.61 10.52
N ALA A 198 9.89 -7.68 10.25
CA ALA A 198 11.17 -7.62 9.53
C ALA A 198 11.02 -6.98 8.14
N GLU A 199 9.95 -7.33 7.44
CA GLU A 199 9.61 -6.75 6.14
C GLU A 199 9.18 -5.28 6.23
N SER A 200 8.73 -4.82 7.40
CA SER A 200 8.27 -3.44 7.61
C SER A 200 9.38 -2.47 8.04
N THR A 201 10.43 -2.97 8.71
CA THR A 201 11.58 -2.16 9.16
C THR A 201 12.63 -1.92 8.08
N SER A 202 12.52 -2.60 6.94
CA SER A 202 13.35 -2.35 5.76
C SER A 202 12.93 -1.08 4.98
N VAL A 203 12.05 -0.23 5.54
CA VAL A 203 11.48 0.99 4.91
C VAL A 203 12.46 2.15 4.89
#